data_AF-A0A848SQN7-F1
#
_entry.id   AF-A0A848SQN7-F1
#
_cell.length_a   1.000
_cell.length_b   1.000
_cell.length_c   1.000
_cell.angle_alpha   90.00
_cell.angle_beta   90.00
_cell.angle_gamma   90.00
#
_symmetry.space_group_name_H-M   'P 1'
#
loop_
_entity.id
_entity.type
_entity.pdbx_description
1 polymer ?
#
loop_
_entity_poly.entity_id
_entity_poly.type
_entity_poly.pdbx_seq_one_letter_code
_entity_poly.pdbx_strand_id
1 'polypeptide(L)'
;MKPEFHRKIGISAFVVLCSINNFKIALFVLHLLLMLISTFFNIVLVFFTSVLYTEGEAFSLQINISNMEERSGVIRIAVYDDENAFPEEHLKAIALKEILISDEMTVISTEVELKAGNYAVSLFQDLNHNGKLDKGLFGIPKEPWGCSGESSKGTPAFERSSFFFNADMKIDVTLNNQ
;
A
#
# COMPACT_ATOMS: atom_id res chain seq x y z
N MET A 1 50.11 -77.42 -3.99
CA MET A 1 49.84 -76.10 -4.61
C MET A 1 48.41 -75.68 -4.31
N LYS A 2 48.15 -74.79 -3.34
CA LYS A 2 46.85 -74.07 -3.21
C LYS A 2 46.75 -72.95 -2.15
N PRO A 3 47.68 -72.67 -1.22
CA PRO A 3 47.44 -71.63 -0.21
C PRO A 3 47.68 -70.18 -0.70
N GLU A 4 48.57 -69.95 -1.67
CA GLU A 4 48.88 -68.58 -2.13
C GLU A 4 47.80 -67.95 -3.03
N PHE A 5 47.07 -68.76 -3.79
CA PHE A 5 46.05 -68.28 -4.73
C PHE A 5 44.83 -67.72 -3.99
N HIS A 6 44.37 -68.38 -2.92
CA HIS A 6 43.26 -67.90 -2.09
C HIS A 6 43.60 -66.60 -1.34
N ARG A 7 44.86 -66.41 -0.93
CA ARG A 7 45.32 -65.20 -0.24
C ARG A 7 45.32 -63.96 -1.16
N LYS A 8 45.75 -64.10 -2.43
CA LYS A 8 45.76 -62.98 -3.40
C LYS A 8 44.35 -62.54 -3.79
N ILE A 9 43.41 -63.49 -3.94
CA ILE A 9 42.00 -63.18 -4.26
C ILE A 9 41.31 -62.44 -3.10
N GLY A 10 41.56 -62.85 -1.85
CA GLY A 10 41.01 -62.18 -0.67
C GLY A 10 41.45 -60.72 -0.52
N ILE A 11 42.72 -60.42 -0.82
CA ILE A 11 43.25 -59.04 -0.77
C ILE A 11 42.65 -58.18 -1.88
N SER A 12 42.54 -58.71 -3.11
CA SER A 12 41.94 -57.99 -4.25
C SER A 12 40.46 -57.68 -3.99
N ALA A 13 39.69 -58.65 -3.49
CA ALA A 13 38.28 -58.44 -3.15
C ALA A 13 38.10 -57.41 -2.00
N PHE A 14 38.95 -57.43 -0.98
CA PHE A 14 38.91 -56.47 0.12
C PHE A 14 39.23 -55.04 -0.34
N VAL A 15 40.22 -54.86 -1.23
CA VAL A 15 40.56 -53.55 -1.82
C VAL A 15 39.41 -53.02 -2.69
N VAL A 16 38.76 -53.87 -3.48
CA VAL A 16 37.60 -53.49 -4.30
C VAL A 16 36.40 -53.11 -3.43
N LEU A 17 36.09 -53.88 -2.38
CA LEU A 17 35.00 -53.58 -1.44
C LEU A 17 35.25 -52.26 -0.68
N CYS A 18 36.49 -52.02 -0.24
CA CYS A 18 36.89 -50.77 0.41
C CYS A 18 36.72 -49.57 -0.54
N SER A 19 37.13 -49.71 -1.81
CA SER A 19 36.95 -48.68 -2.85
C SER A 19 35.47 -48.36 -3.12
N ILE A 20 34.62 -49.38 -3.22
CA ILE A 20 33.16 -49.21 -3.38
C ILE A 20 32.53 -48.53 -2.16
N ASN A 21 32.98 -48.85 -0.95
CA ASN A 21 32.48 -48.21 0.26
C ASN A 21 32.87 -46.72 0.31
N ASN A 22 34.12 -46.39 -0.02
CA ASN A 22 34.58 -44.99 -0.10
C ASN A 22 33.80 -44.20 -1.17
N PHE A 23 33.49 -44.81 -2.31
CA PHE A 23 32.67 -44.20 -3.36
C PHE A 23 31.23 -43.93 -2.90
N LYS A 24 30.60 -44.87 -2.18
CA LYS A 24 29.26 -44.68 -1.59
C LYS A 24 29.25 -43.56 -0.55
N ILE A 25 30.28 -43.49 0.30
CA ILE A 25 30.44 -42.41 1.28
C ILE A 25 30.57 -41.05 0.57
N ALA A 26 31.39 -40.97 -0.49
CA ALA A 26 31.55 -39.74 -1.26
C ALA A 26 30.22 -39.27 -1.91
N LEU A 27 29.44 -40.19 -2.46
CA LEU A 27 28.12 -39.87 -3.04
C LEU A 27 27.12 -39.42 -1.97
N PHE A 28 27.13 -40.06 -0.80
CA PHE A 28 26.30 -39.67 0.34
C PHE A 28 26.65 -38.27 0.85
N VAL A 29 27.95 -37.96 1.00
CA VAL A 29 28.43 -36.64 1.41
C VAL A 29 28.06 -35.58 0.37
N LEU A 30 28.21 -35.87 -0.92
CA LEU A 30 27.81 -34.96 -1.99
C LEU A 30 26.31 -34.66 -1.95
N HIS A 31 25.47 -35.68 -1.78
CA HIS A 31 24.01 -35.49 -1.68
C HIS A 31 23.65 -34.67 -0.44
N LEU A 32 24.30 -34.93 0.70
CA LEU A 32 24.12 -34.16 1.91
C LEU A 32 24.52 -32.68 1.70
N LEU A 33 25.63 -32.41 1.02
CA LEU A 33 26.06 -31.05 0.69
C LEU A 33 25.06 -30.34 -0.24
N LEU A 34 24.54 -31.03 -1.26
CA LEU A 34 23.53 -30.48 -2.16
C LEU A 34 22.21 -30.17 -1.42
N MET A 35 21.79 -31.03 -0.49
CA MET A 35 20.65 -30.76 0.38
C MET A 35 20.90 -29.52 1.26
N LEU A 36 22.08 -29.41 1.87
CA LEU A 36 22.43 -28.25 2.69
C LEU A 36 22.46 -26.94 1.88
N ILE A 37 23.05 -26.94 0.69
CA ILE A 37 23.08 -25.77 -0.21
C ILE A 37 21.66 -25.36 -0.63
N SER A 38 20.80 -26.34 -0.98
CA SER A 38 19.41 -26.07 -1.32
C SER A 38 18.63 -25.49 -0.15
N THR A 39 18.79 -26.06 1.06
CA THR A 39 18.12 -25.52 2.26
C THR A 39 18.60 -24.11 2.59
N PHE A 40 19.90 -23.85 2.47
CA PHE A 40 20.47 -22.52 2.67
C PHE A 40 19.91 -21.51 1.67
N PHE A 41 19.84 -21.86 0.39
CA PHE A 41 19.26 -21.01 -0.65
C PHE A 41 17.79 -20.67 -0.38
N ASN A 42 16.99 -21.67 0.04
CA ASN A 42 15.60 -21.44 0.41
C ASN A 42 15.46 -20.53 1.63
N ILE A 43 16.31 -20.68 2.65
CA ILE A 43 16.32 -19.80 3.83
C ILE A 43 16.67 -18.35 3.43
N VAL A 44 17.68 -18.17 2.58
CA VAL A 44 18.06 -16.83 2.08
C VAL A 44 16.93 -16.21 1.27
N LEU A 45 16.25 -17.01 0.43
CA LEU A 45 15.11 -16.53 -0.36
C LEU A 45 13.95 -16.07 0.54
N VAL A 46 13.60 -16.85 1.57
CA VAL A 46 12.56 -16.50 2.55
C VAL A 46 12.95 -15.25 3.36
N PHE A 47 14.21 -15.11 3.71
CA PHE A 47 14.68 -13.91 4.42
C PHE A 47 14.61 -12.68 3.52
N PHE A 48 15.03 -12.80 2.26
CA PHE A 48 14.99 -11.71 1.29
C PHE A 48 13.57 -11.23 0.99
N THR A 49 12.59 -12.14 0.89
CA THR A 49 11.20 -11.75 0.71
C THR A 49 10.67 -10.99 1.92
N SER A 50 10.99 -11.41 3.15
CA SER A 50 10.51 -10.72 4.36
C SER A 50 10.95 -9.26 4.47
N VAL A 51 12.15 -8.90 4.00
CA VAL A 51 12.66 -7.53 4.00
C VAL A 51 11.87 -6.61 3.06
N LEU A 52 11.28 -7.17 2.00
CA LEU A 52 10.50 -6.40 1.04
C LEU A 52 9.07 -6.12 1.51
N TYR A 53 8.59 -6.82 2.54
CA TYR A 53 7.26 -6.61 3.13
C TYR A 53 7.34 -5.75 4.40
N THR A 54 7.86 -4.53 4.27
CA THR A 54 7.62 -3.51 5.30
C THR A 54 6.37 -2.73 4.87
N GLU A 55 5.20 -3.23 5.25
CA GLU A 55 3.99 -2.42 5.18
C GLU A 55 4.06 -1.38 6.31
N GLY A 56 4.19 -0.11 5.96
CA GLY A 56 4.09 0.98 6.93
C GLY A 56 2.73 0.97 7.62
N GLU A 57 2.71 1.32 8.91
CA GLU A 57 1.47 1.42 9.69
C GLU A 57 0.48 2.35 8.98
N ALA A 58 -0.75 1.85 8.81
CA ALA A 58 -1.88 2.62 8.34
C ALA A 58 -2.65 3.16 9.54
N PHE A 59 -3.10 4.40 9.42
CA PHE A 59 -3.86 5.12 10.43
C PHE A 59 -5.18 5.59 9.83
N SER A 60 -6.16 5.83 10.68
CA SER A 60 -7.48 6.30 10.33
C SER A 60 -7.52 7.83 10.20
N LEU A 61 -7.88 8.33 9.02
CA LEU A 61 -8.23 9.73 8.81
C LEU A 61 -9.76 9.87 8.76
N GLN A 62 -10.33 10.46 9.82
CA GLN A 62 -11.73 10.83 9.85
C GLN A 62 -11.94 12.24 9.27
N ILE A 63 -12.81 12.34 8.26
CA ILE A 63 -13.12 13.60 7.58
C ILE A 63 -14.56 13.97 7.94
N ASN A 64 -14.71 15.10 8.63
CA ASN A 64 -15.99 15.66 9.01
C ASN A 64 -16.37 16.81 8.08
N ILE A 65 -17.58 16.77 7.54
CA ILE A 65 -18.06 17.70 6.53
C ILE A 65 -19.21 18.49 7.11
N SER A 66 -19.13 19.81 7.02
CA SER A 66 -20.09 20.75 7.59
C SER A 66 -20.53 21.79 6.57
N ASN A 67 -21.55 22.57 6.94
CA ASN A 67 -22.11 23.68 6.15
C ASN A 67 -22.77 23.26 4.82
N MET A 68 -23.48 22.13 4.84
CA MET A 68 -24.36 21.71 3.75
C MET A 68 -25.68 22.50 3.81
N GLU A 69 -25.82 23.52 2.95
CA GLU A 69 -27.06 24.28 2.82
C GLU A 69 -28.14 23.46 2.11
N GLU A 70 -27.78 22.84 0.99
CA GLU A 70 -28.65 21.88 0.31
C GLU A 70 -28.35 20.48 0.83
N ARG A 71 -29.39 19.73 1.21
CA ARG A 71 -29.28 18.37 1.77
C ARG A 71 -29.64 17.33 0.72
N SER A 72 -29.00 17.42 -0.44
CA SER A 72 -29.27 16.58 -1.60
C SER A 72 -27.97 16.29 -2.36
N GLY A 73 -28.01 15.34 -3.30
CA GLY A 73 -26.86 15.02 -4.14
C GLY A 73 -25.81 14.17 -3.44
N VAL A 74 -24.57 14.24 -3.93
CA VAL A 74 -23.47 13.37 -3.51
C VAL A 74 -22.28 14.20 -3.09
N ILE A 75 -21.75 13.99 -1.89
CA ILE A 75 -20.43 14.52 -1.53
C ILE A 75 -19.37 13.64 -2.18
N ARG A 76 -18.54 14.24 -3.03
CA ARG A 76 -17.34 13.64 -3.60
C ARG A 76 -16.14 14.14 -2.81
N ILE A 77 -15.27 13.23 -2.39
CA ILE A 77 -14.09 13.53 -1.56
C ILE A 77 -12.87 12.90 -2.23
N ALA A 78 -11.80 13.66 -2.34
CA ALA A 78 -10.54 13.23 -2.90
C ALA A 78 -9.38 13.58 -1.95
N VAL A 79 -8.49 12.61 -1.73
CA VAL A 79 -7.28 12.77 -0.92
C VAL A 79 -6.05 12.74 -1.82
N TYR A 80 -5.15 13.68 -1.63
CA TYR A 80 -3.97 13.90 -2.46
C TYR A 80 -2.70 13.93 -1.62
N ASP A 81 -1.62 13.35 -2.15
CA ASP A 81 -0.24 13.47 -1.66
C ASP A 81 0.68 14.22 -2.65
N ASP A 82 0.15 14.58 -3.84
CA ASP A 82 0.84 15.33 -4.89
C ASP A 82 0.21 16.70 -5.09
N GLU A 83 1.03 17.75 -4.94
CA GLU A 83 0.66 19.14 -5.19
C GLU A 83 0.19 19.39 -6.63
N ASN A 84 0.72 18.67 -7.61
CA ASN A 84 0.34 18.86 -9.01
C ASN A 84 -1.04 18.28 -9.35
N ALA A 85 -1.54 17.36 -8.52
CA ALA A 85 -2.84 16.73 -8.72
C ALA A 85 -3.97 17.46 -7.99
N PHE A 86 -3.65 18.08 -6.85
CA PHE A 86 -4.61 18.81 -6.04
C PHE A 86 -5.04 20.14 -6.72
N PRO A 87 -6.31 20.56 -6.64
CA PRO A 87 -7.45 19.91 -5.96
C PRO A 87 -8.38 19.09 -6.86
N GLU A 88 -8.07 18.94 -8.15
CA GLU A 88 -9.06 18.54 -9.18
C GLU A 88 -8.70 17.32 -10.04
N GLU A 89 -7.43 16.88 -10.07
CA GLU A 89 -7.04 15.71 -10.87
C GLU A 89 -7.42 14.42 -10.13
N HIS A 90 -8.72 14.12 -10.03
CA HIS A 90 -9.25 12.98 -9.25
C HIS A 90 -8.65 11.63 -9.63
N LEU A 91 -8.18 11.44 -10.87
CA LEU A 91 -7.50 10.21 -11.31
C LEU A 91 -6.13 9.98 -10.65
N LYS A 92 -5.53 11.04 -10.10
CA LYS A 92 -4.27 11.01 -9.35
C LYS A 92 -4.49 11.10 -7.84
N ALA A 93 -5.74 11.14 -7.37
CA ALA A 93 -6.03 11.05 -5.95
C ALA A 93 -5.67 9.66 -5.44
N ILE A 94 -5.10 9.59 -4.25
CA ILE A 94 -4.75 8.31 -3.60
C ILE A 94 -5.95 7.62 -2.95
N ALA A 95 -7.01 8.38 -2.68
CA ALA A 95 -8.27 7.88 -2.19
C ALA A 95 -9.42 8.74 -2.73
N LEU A 96 -10.51 8.07 -3.11
CA LEU A 96 -11.77 8.68 -3.50
C LEU A 96 -12.87 8.12 -2.61
N LYS A 97 -13.75 8.99 -2.11
CA LYS A 97 -14.96 8.60 -1.37
C LYS A 97 -16.16 9.34 -1.93
N GLU A 98 -17.30 8.68 -1.86
CA GLU A 98 -18.58 9.21 -2.29
C GLU A 98 -19.60 8.94 -1.20
N ILE A 99 -20.35 9.97 -0.84
CA ILE A 99 -21.37 9.88 0.19
C ILE A 99 -22.66 10.43 -0.37
N LEU A 100 -23.66 9.55 -0.52
CA LEU A 100 -25.01 9.97 -0.86
C LEU A 100 -25.62 10.69 0.34
N ILE A 101 -26.10 11.91 0.15
CA ILE A 101 -26.77 12.64 1.21
C ILE A 101 -28.19 12.08 1.34
N SER A 102 -28.44 11.32 2.41
CA SER A 102 -29.73 10.69 2.68
C SER A 102 -30.46 11.22 3.93
N ASP A 103 -29.75 11.91 4.83
CA ASP A 103 -30.25 12.26 6.17
C ASP A 103 -30.29 13.77 6.43
N GLU A 104 -31.13 14.18 7.39
CA GLU A 104 -31.13 15.53 7.98
C GLU A 104 -29.91 15.80 8.92
N MET A 105 -28.80 15.08 8.73
CA MET A 105 -27.59 15.26 9.52
C MET A 105 -26.91 16.59 9.17
N THR A 106 -26.50 17.34 10.20
CA THR A 106 -25.81 18.63 10.03
C THR A 106 -24.31 18.45 9.72
N VAL A 107 -23.76 17.28 10.08
CA VAL A 107 -22.39 16.89 9.81
C VAL A 107 -22.39 15.47 9.24
N ILE A 108 -21.66 15.27 8.16
CA ILE A 108 -21.39 13.94 7.57
C ILE A 108 -19.94 13.59 7.88
N SER A 109 -19.68 12.34 8.27
CA SER A 109 -18.33 11.84 8.54
C SER A 109 -18.00 10.67 7.62
N THR A 110 -16.75 10.61 7.16
CA THR A 110 -16.20 9.43 6.49
C THR A 110 -14.80 9.15 6.99
N GLU A 111 -14.29 7.98 6.61
CA GLU A 111 -13.01 7.47 7.08
C GLU A 111 -12.20 6.90 5.91
N VAL A 112 -10.90 7.21 5.93
CA VAL A 112 -9.91 6.74 4.96
C VAL A 112 -8.70 6.21 5.73
N GLU A 113 -8.25 5.00 5.43
CA GLU A 113 -6.99 4.48 5.98
C GLU A 113 -5.82 4.93 5.11
N LEU A 114 -4.83 5.58 5.73
CA LEU A 114 -3.67 6.15 5.05
C LEU A 114 -2.40 5.80 5.81
N LYS A 115 -1.27 5.70 5.12
CA LYS A 115 0.04 5.62 5.77
C LYS A 115 0.45 7.00 6.27
N ALA A 116 1.49 7.06 7.10
CA ALA A 116 2.07 8.35 7.47
C ALA A 116 2.57 9.12 6.22
N GLY A 117 2.24 10.41 6.11
CA GLY A 117 2.51 11.23 4.95
C GLY A 117 1.96 12.65 5.06
N ASN A 118 2.18 13.46 4.03
CA ASN A 118 1.55 14.77 3.89
C ASN A 118 0.37 14.65 2.94
N TYR A 119 -0.81 15.10 3.36
CA TYR A 119 -2.01 14.98 2.56
C TYR A 119 -2.81 16.27 2.52
N ALA A 120 -3.50 16.50 1.41
CA ALA A 120 -4.55 17.50 1.28
C ALA A 120 -5.85 16.82 0.84
N VAL A 121 -6.98 17.29 1.36
CA VAL A 121 -8.31 16.80 1.02
C VAL A 121 -9.04 17.90 0.27
N SER A 122 -9.65 17.55 -0.86
CA SER A 122 -10.66 18.38 -1.52
C SER A 122 -11.99 17.64 -1.53
N LEU A 123 -13.08 18.40 -1.49
CA LEU A 123 -14.42 17.85 -1.61
C LEU A 123 -15.37 18.84 -2.26
N PHE A 124 -16.41 18.31 -2.87
CA PHE A 124 -17.51 19.10 -3.41
C PHE A 124 -18.82 18.33 -3.34
N GLN A 125 -19.92 19.08 -3.33
CA GLN A 125 -21.27 18.53 -3.38
C GLN A 125 -21.75 18.52 -4.83
N ASP A 126 -21.82 17.33 -5.42
CA ASP A 126 -22.34 17.06 -6.75
C ASP A 126 -23.88 17.06 -6.70
N LEU A 127 -24.49 18.20 -7.01
CA LEU A 127 -25.94 18.40 -6.93
C LEU A 127 -26.64 17.84 -8.17
N ASN A 128 -25.98 17.88 -9.32
CA ASN A 128 -26.56 17.45 -10.60
C ASN A 128 -26.13 16.05 -11.06
N HIS A 129 -25.33 15.37 -10.25
CA HIS A 129 -24.91 13.97 -10.42
C HIS A 129 -24.03 13.73 -11.65
N ASN A 130 -23.21 14.72 -12.03
CA ASN A 130 -22.33 14.62 -13.20
C ASN A 130 -20.90 14.16 -12.86
N GLY A 131 -20.57 14.00 -11.57
CA GLY A 131 -19.28 13.51 -11.08
C GLY A 131 -18.13 14.51 -11.16
N LYS A 132 -18.39 15.80 -11.42
CA LYS A 132 -17.36 16.84 -11.51
C LYS A 132 -17.83 18.12 -10.83
N LEU A 133 -16.88 18.90 -10.30
CA LEU A 133 -17.19 20.23 -9.79
C LEU A 133 -17.53 21.16 -10.96
N ASP A 134 -18.79 21.57 -11.06
CA ASP A 134 -19.19 22.49 -12.11
C ASP A 134 -18.71 23.92 -11.85
N LYS A 135 -18.25 24.56 -12.92
CA LYS A 135 -17.68 25.91 -12.86
C LYS A 135 -18.37 26.85 -13.86
N GLY A 136 -18.51 28.11 -13.46
CA GLY A 136 -19.04 29.20 -14.26
C GLY A 136 -17.96 30.00 -14.95
N LEU A 137 -18.30 31.26 -15.26
CA LEU A 137 -17.35 32.22 -15.82
C LEU A 137 -16.19 32.41 -14.86
N PHE A 138 -14.97 32.57 -15.41
CA PHE A 138 -13.73 32.73 -14.64
C PHE A 138 -13.39 31.57 -13.69
N GLY A 139 -13.93 30.37 -13.92
CA GLY A 139 -13.58 29.17 -13.13
C GLY A 139 -14.24 29.11 -11.75
N ILE A 140 -15.21 29.97 -11.50
CA ILE A 140 -15.94 30.09 -10.23
C ILE A 140 -16.81 28.85 -10.02
N PRO A 141 -16.66 28.09 -8.92
CA PRO A 141 -17.52 26.95 -8.60
C PRO A 141 -19.00 27.32 -8.55
N LYS A 142 -19.84 26.52 -9.20
CA LYS A 142 -21.31 26.65 -9.16
C LYS A 142 -21.94 25.79 -8.06
N GLU A 143 -21.17 24.85 -7.53
CA GLU A 143 -21.58 23.91 -6.51
C GLU A 143 -20.75 24.13 -5.23
N PRO A 144 -21.30 23.75 -4.06
CA PRO A 144 -20.58 23.81 -2.80
C PRO A 144 -19.27 23.03 -2.86
N TRP A 145 -18.19 23.64 -2.39
CA TRP A 145 -16.86 23.01 -2.41
C TRP A 145 -16.04 23.39 -1.17
N GLY A 146 -15.08 22.55 -0.82
CA GLY A 146 -14.21 22.76 0.33
C GLY A 146 -12.90 22.01 0.20
N CYS A 147 -11.93 22.37 1.05
CA CYS A 147 -10.68 21.66 1.18
C CYS A 147 -10.19 21.69 2.63
N SER A 148 -9.29 20.78 2.99
CA SER A 148 -8.59 20.82 4.27
C SER A 148 -7.73 22.09 4.38
N GLY A 149 -7.39 22.46 5.63
CA GLY A 149 -6.54 23.61 5.92
C GLY A 149 -7.22 24.96 5.66
N GLU A 150 -6.42 25.97 5.31
CA GLU A 150 -6.91 27.33 5.08
C GLU A 150 -7.33 27.52 3.61
N SER A 151 -8.63 27.48 3.35
CA SER A 151 -9.18 27.88 2.05
C SER A 151 -9.15 29.42 1.91
N SER A 152 -8.07 29.97 1.36
CA SER A 152 -8.03 31.38 0.95
C SER A 152 -8.89 31.59 -0.30
N LYS A 153 -9.53 32.76 -0.44
CA LYS A 153 -10.32 33.13 -1.64
C LYS A 153 -9.57 32.79 -2.95
N GLY A 154 -10.05 31.81 -3.69
CA GLY A 154 -9.44 31.35 -4.95
C GLY A 154 -9.28 29.84 -5.01
N THR A 155 -8.52 29.35 -6.00
CA THR A 155 -8.13 27.94 -6.07
C THR A 155 -7.22 27.62 -4.88
N PRO A 156 -7.51 26.55 -4.12
CA PRO A 156 -6.70 26.18 -2.97
C PRO A 156 -5.32 25.70 -3.43
N ALA A 157 -4.28 26.09 -2.71
CA ALA A 157 -2.92 25.63 -2.94
C ALA A 157 -2.62 24.46 -2.00
N PHE A 158 -1.96 23.41 -2.50
CA PHE A 158 -1.64 22.23 -1.70
C PHE A 158 -0.90 22.59 -0.42
N GLU A 159 0.11 23.47 -0.48
CA GLU A 159 0.88 23.91 0.69
C GLU A 159 0.00 24.41 1.86
N ARG A 160 -1.09 25.14 1.56
CA ARG A 160 -2.03 25.68 2.57
C ARG A 160 -3.11 24.70 3.01
N SER A 161 -3.41 23.73 2.15
CA SER A 161 -4.42 22.72 2.41
C SER A 161 -3.86 21.44 2.99
N SER A 162 -2.54 21.25 2.92
CA SER A 162 -1.87 20.04 3.37
C SER A 162 -1.69 20.00 4.89
N PHE A 163 -1.68 18.78 5.42
CA PHE A 163 -1.37 18.50 6.81
C PHE A 163 -0.50 17.24 6.91
N PHE A 164 0.36 17.19 7.92
CA PHE A 164 1.14 16.00 8.22
C PHE A 164 0.29 15.01 9.00
N PHE A 165 0.20 13.79 8.50
CA PHE A 165 -0.59 12.69 9.04
C PHE A 165 0.35 11.57 9.46
N ASN A 166 0.29 11.15 10.71
CA ASN A 166 1.19 10.13 11.27
C ASN A 166 0.57 9.29 12.40
N ALA A 167 -0.73 9.46 12.65
CA ALA A 167 -1.52 8.79 13.64
C ALA A 167 -3.00 9.00 13.31
N ASP A 168 -3.90 8.26 13.97
CA ASP A 168 -5.33 8.46 13.81
C ASP A 168 -5.68 9.93 14.08
N MET A 169 -6.33 10.56 13.11
CA MET A 169 -6.61 11.99 13.15
C MET A 169 -7.99 12.27 12.58
N LYS A 170 -8.60 13.31 13.12
CA LYS A 170 -9.82 13.89 12.59
C LYS A 170 -9.55 15.27 12.01
N ILE A 171 -10.09 15.54 10.83
CA ILE A 171 -10.12 16.86 10.22
C ILE A 171 -11.57 17.30 10.00
N ASP A 172 -11.82 18.60 10.16
CA ASP A 172 -13.10 19.22 9.79
C ASP A 172 -12.89 20.01 8.49
N VAL A 173 -13.79 19.81 7.54
CA VAL A 173 -13.82 20.49 6.24
C VAL A 173 -15.19 21.17 6.10
N THR A 174 -15.17 22.47 5.82
CA THR A 174 -16.38 23.28 5.65
C THR A 174 -16.64 23.49 4.16
N LEU A 175 -17.87 23.19 3.73
CA LEU A 175 -18.33 23.55 2.40
C LEU A 175 -18.54 25.06 2.32
N ASN A 176 -17.96 25.70 1.32
CA ASN A 176 -18.18 27.11 1.02
C ASN A 176 -19.22 27.22 -0.08
N ASN A 177 -20.34 27.87 0.24
CA ASN A 177 -21.37 28.25 -0.71
C ASN A 177 -21.04 29.66 -1.22
N GLN A 178 -21.35 29.93 -2.49
CA GLN A 178 -21.10 31.21 -3.17
C GLN A 178 -22.04 32.31 -2.68
#